data_AF-A0A812M150-F1
#
_entry.id   AF-A0A812M150-F1
#
_cell.length_a   1.000
_cell.length_b   1.000
_cell.length_c   1.000
_cell.angle_alpha   90.00
_cell.angle_beta   90.00
_cell.angle_gamma   90.00
#
_symmetry.space_group_name_H-M   'P 1'
#
loop_
_entity.id
_entity.type
_entity.pdbx_description
1 polymer ?
#
loop_
_entity_poly.entity_id
_entity_poly.type
_entity_poly.pdbx_seq_one_letter_code
_entity_poly.pdbx_strand_id
1 'polypeptide(L)'
;MHIIDLATIPDLAIALLLDWTDTNRLIDLPSRPARLEWLGRAYRDWVGNDSDRVSAKFFTTEVLKPGGTSYASVSQHYISAASARGLLIFLEKMARQFAEEHGTEDDLLRAGLCGGLQQLQHIMLSNGRLLDEASKVSCEHYYTLFRAALNNLAVQAEESKQLRYHLRPKLHHLEHLVLDHCRQGRNYRYTSCYLGEDMVRLMKRIALKLHPLVCGTRAIDHYTLHVCLKWAGLLD
;
A
#
# COMPACT_ATOMS: atom_id res chain seq x y z
N MET A 1 5.88 8.05 4.10
CA MET A 1 5.84 6.57 4.17
C MET A 1 4.47 6.22 4.70
N HIS A 2 3.67 5.45 3.96
CA HIS A 2 2.31 5.16 4.39
C HIS A 2 2.25 3.77 5.02
N ILE A 3 1.57 3.60 6.17
CA ILE A 3 1.46 2.31 6.86
C ILE A 3 0.85 1.20 5.99
N ILE A 4 0.09 1.61 4.98
CA ILE A 4 -0.51 0.73 3.96
C ILE A 4 0.57 0.07 3.10
N ASP A 5 1.67 0.76 2.81
CA ASP A 5 2.78 0.19 2.02
C ASP A 5 3.45 -0.98 2.78
N LEU A 6 3.47 -0.91 4.10
CA LEU A 6 4.11 -1.89 4.98
C LEU A 6 3.18 -3.02 5.43
N ALA A 7 1.86 -2.78 5.46
CA ALA A 7 0.88 -3.75 5.92
C ALA A 7 0.15 -4.46 4.78
N THR A 8 -0.29 -3.71 3.76
CA THR A 8 -1.19 -4.24 2.73
C THR A 8 -0.42 -4.90 1.58
N ILE A 9 0.67 -4.29 1.12
CA ILE A 9 1.42 -4.81 -0.03
C ILE A 9 2.06 -6.17 0.25
N PRO A 10 2.69 -6.42 1.41
CA PRO A 10 3.29 -7.74 1.67
C PRO A 10 2.27 -8.87 1.69
N ASP A 11 1.11 -8.67 2.34
CA ASP A 11 0.03 -9.66 2.37
C ASP A 11 -0.52 -9.93 0.96
N LEU A 12 -0.72 -8.86 0.18
CA LEU A 12 -1.14 -8.95 -1.21
C LEU A 12 -0.13 -9.72 -2.06
N ALA A 13 1.16 -9.41 -1.92
CA ALA A 13 2.23 -10.07 -2.65
C ALA A 13 2.25 -11.57 -2.35
N ILE A 14 2.14 -11.95 -1.07
CA ILE A 14 2.10 -13.36 -0.68
C ILE A 14 0.90 -14.06 -1.31
N ALA A 15 -0.29 -13.47 -1.25
CA ALA A 15 -1.49 -14.07 -1.83
C ALA A 15 -1.35 -14.29 -3.35
N LEU A 16 -0.89 -13.27 -4.08
CA LEU A 16 -0.71 -13.35 -5.54
C LEU A 16 0.37 -14.35 -5.95
N LEU A 17 1.52 -14.34 -5.27
CA LEU A 17 2.59 -15.29 -5.55
C LEU A 17 2.13 -16.73 -5.31
N LEU A 18 1.30 -16.97 -4.30
CA LEU A 18 0.72 -18.29 -4.08
C LEU A 18 -0.25 -18.65 -5.20
N ASP A 19 -1.20 -17.79 -5.54
CA ASP A 19 -2.16 -18.02 -6.62
C ASP A 19 -1.49 -18.33 -7.95
N TRP A 20 -0.48 -17.55 -8.35
CA TRP A 20 0.22 -17.72 -9.62
C TRP A 20 1.10 -18.97 -9.67
N THR A 21 1.42 -19.53 -8.51
CA THR A 21 2.31 -20.69 -8.42
C THR A 21 1.62 -21.95 -7.92
N ASP A 22 0.32 -21.91 -7.62
CA ASP A 22 -0.48 -23.07 -7.22
C ASP A 22 -0.65 -24.07 -8.37
N THR A 23 -0.74 -23.59 -9.61
CA THR A 23 -0.84 -24.41 -10.82
C THR A 23 0.25 -24.04 -11.83
N ASN A 24 0.40 -24.83 -12.89
CA ASN A 24 1.27 -24.49 -14.03
C ASN A 24 0.54 -23.69 -15.12
N ARG A 25 -0.72 -23.26 -14.88
CA ARG A 25 -1.54 -22.57 -15.89
C ARG A 25 -0.91 -21.25 -16.36
N LEU A 26 -0.40 -20.47 -15.41
CA LEU A 26 0.17 -19.13 -15.66
C LEU A 26 1.67 -19.16 -15.92
N ILE A 27 2.37 -20.15 -15.35
CA ILE A 27 3.82 -20.31 -15.47
C ILE A 27 4.07 -21.79 -15.73
N ASP A 28 4.43 -22.12 -16.96
CA ASP A 28 4.65 -23.50 -17.40
C ASP A 28 5.98 -24.06 -16.91
N LEU A 29 6.05 -24.28 -15.59
CA LEU A 29 7.16 -24.91 -14.90
C LEU A 29 6.62 -26.00 -13.97
N PRO A 30 7.39 -27.08 -13.75
CA PRO A 30 6.86 -28.33 -13.20
C PRO A 30 6.50 -28.27 -11.71
N SER A 31 7.03 -27.32 -10.95
CA SER A 31 6.83 -27.26 -9.50
C SER A 31 6.64 -25.83 -8.99
N ARG A 32 5.96 -25.68 -7.84
CA ARG A 32 5.78 -24.38 -7.18
C ARG A 32 7.13 -23.68 -6.90
N PRO A 33 8.17 -24.36 -6.36
CA PRO A 33 9.48 -23.75 -6.17
C PRO A 33 10.09 -23.22 -7.48
N ALA A 34 9.99 -23.96 -8.57
CA ALA A 34 10.50 -23.52 -9.88
C ALA A 34 9.76 -22.26 -10.38
N ARG A 35 8.43 -22.21 -10.21
CA ARG A 35 7.61 -21.04 -10.56
C ARG A 35 7.94 -19.81 -9.69
N LEU A 36 8.15 -20.00 -8.39
CA LEU A 36 8.59 -18.94 -7.49
C LEU A 36 9.99 -18.43 -7.82
N GLU A 37 10.92 -19.32 -8.15
CA GLU A 37 12.27 -18.96 -8.58
C GLU A 37 12.23 -18.16 -9.89
N TRP A 38 11.39 -18.57 -10.83
CA TRP A 38 11.14 -17.85 -12.07
C TRP A 38 10.61 -16.44 -11.81
N LEU A 39 9.57 -16.29 -10.97
CA LEU A 39 9.05 -14.96 -10.57
C LEU A 39 10.13 -14.10 -9.89
N GLY A 40 10.96 -14.72 -9.05
CA GLY A 40 12.08 -14.03 -8.40
C GLY A 40 13.16 -13.56 -9.38
N ARG A 41 13.46 -14.35 -10.43
CA ARG A 41 14.33 -13.92 -11.54
C ARG A 41 13.70 -12.81 -12.34
N ALA A 42 12.45 -12.96 -12.77
CA ALA A 42 11.70 -11.95 -13.50
C ALA A 42 11.66 -10.61 -12.76
N TYR A 43 11.46 -10.62 -11.43
CA TYR A 43 11.52 -9.41 -10.62
C TYR A 43 12.93 -8.79 -10.61
N ARG A 44 13.99 -9.59 -10.44
CA ARG A 44 15.38 -9.07 -10.44
C ARG A 44 15.76 -8.50 -11.80
N ASP A 45 15.37 -9.16 -12.88
CA ASP A 45 15.63 -8.72 -14.25
C ASP A 45 14.87 -7.41 -14.53
N TRP A 46 13.62 -7.31 -14.07
CA TRP A 46 12.84 -6.08 -14.13
C TRP A 46 13.50 -4.94 -13.33
N VAL A 47 13.95 -5.21 -12.09
CA VAL A 47 14.67 -4.22 -11.27
C VAL A 47 16.01 -3.81 -11.88
N GLY A 48 16.67 -4.72 -12.62
CA GLY A 48 17.94 -4.47 -13.29
C GLY A 48 17.82 -3.65 -14.58
N ASN A 49 16.61 -3.44 -15.10
CA ASN A 49 16.35 -2.70 -16.33
C ASN A 49 16.08 -1.22 -16.04
N ASP A 50 17.05 -0.34 -16.35
CA ASP A 50 17.00 1.08 -15.96
C ASP A 50 15.89 1.90 -16.63
N SER A 51 15.41 1.52 -17.81
CA SER A 51 14.38 2.26 -18.55
C SER A 51 13.02 2.31 -17.82
N ASP A 52 12.70 1.28 -17.05
CA ASP A 52 11.48 1.21 -16.23
C ASP A 52 11.64 1.90 -14.87
N ARG A 53 12.88 2.03 -14.37
CA ARG A 53 13.17 2.69 -13.08
C ARG A 53 13.07 4.21 -13.17
N VAL A 54 13.50 4.79 -14.29
CA VAL A 54 13.57 6.25 -14.48
C VAL A 54 12.18 6.90 -14.59
N SER A 55 11.17 6.18 -15.07
CA SER A 55 9.78 6.64 -15.08
C SER A 55 9.13 6.57 -13.69
N ALA A 56 9.59 5.66 -12.84
CA ALA A 56 9.26 5.62 -11.41
C ALA A 56 10.23 6.53 -10.64
N LYS A 57 9.88 7.81 -10.44
CA LYS A 57 10.59 8.80 -9.58
C LYS A 57 10.87 8.37 -8.10
N PHE A 58 10.81 7.08 -7.77
CA PHE A 58 10.86 6.49 -6.44
C PHE A 58 12.14 5.71 -6.13
N PHE A 59 13.04 5.53 -7.10
CA PHE A 59 14.29 4.79 -6.93
C PHE A 59 15.50 5.66 -7.25
N THR A 60 16.08 6.32 -6.24
CA THR A 60 17.44 6.85 -6.34
C THR A 60 18.40 5.92 -5.61
N THR A 61 19.59 5.73 -6.16
CA THR A 61 20.66 4.89 -5.59
C THR A 61 21.03 5.35 -4.17
N GLU A 62 20.89 6.64 -3.90
CA GLU A 62 21.12 7.29 -2.60
C GLU A 62 20.17 6.79 -1.50
N VAL A 63 18.94 6.37 -1.83
CA VAL A 63 17.96 5.85 -0.85
C VAL A 63 18.23 4.38 -0.53
N LEU A 64 18.77 3.61 -1.47
CA LEU A 64 19.01 2.16 -1.33
C LEU A 64 20.42 1.82 -0.84
N LYS A 65 21.42 2.69 -1.10
CA LYS A 65 22.82 2.52 -0.69
C LYS A 65 23.36 3.87 -0.20
N PRO A 66 23.09 4.27 1.06
CA PRO A 66 23.78 5.41 1.65
C PRO A 66 25.29 5.12 1.66
N GLY A 67 26.09 6.04 1.12
CA GLY A 67 27.54 5.88 0.97
C GLY A 67 28.23 5.49 2.28
N GLY A 68 29.25 4.63 2.18
CA GLY A 68 29.88 3.89 3.29
C GLY A 68 30.56 4.72 4.39
N THR A 69 30.47 6.04 4.38
CA THR A 69 31.04 6.95 5.40
C THR A 69 29.99 7.77 6.15
N SER A 70 28.71 7.65 5.79
CA SER A 70 27.60 8.32 6.46
C SER A 70 26.63 7.28 7.01
N TYR A 71 26.33 7.33 8.31
CA TYR A 71 25.25 6.52 8.89
C TYR A 71 23.99 6.65 8.02
N ALA A 72 23.38 5.53 7.67
CA ALA A 72 22.12 5.50 6.95
C ALA A 72 21.07 6.29 7.75
N SER A 73 20.83 7.55 7.38
CA SER A 73 19.78 8.39 7.97
C SER A 73 18.37 7.94 7.56
N VAL A 74 18.29 6.96 6.66
CA VAL A 74 17.06 6.37 6.14
C VAL A 74 16.71 5.17 7.00
N SER A 75 15.61 5.23 7.76
CA SER A 75 15.18 4.10 8.59
C SER A 75 14.88 2.87 7.75
N GLN A 76 15.12 1.67 8.28
CA GLN A 76 14.82 0.38 7.64
C GLN A 76 13.40 0.33 7.05
N HIS A 77 12.44 0.98 7.72
CA HIS A 77 11.06 1.10 7.26
C HIS A 77 10.91 1.87 5.94
N TYR A 78 11.72 2.91 5.69
CA TYR A 78 11.70 3.62 4.40
C TYR A 78 12.20 2.75 3.25
N ILE A 79 13.25 1.96 3.49
CA ILE A 79 13.79 0.99 2.51
C ILE A 79 12.76 -0.10 2.24
N SER A 80 12.12 -0.64 3.29
CA SER A 80 11.04 -1.64 3.15
C SER A 80 9.84 -1.08 2.40
N ALA A 81 9.40 0.15 2.69
CA ALA A 81 8.27 0.78 2.01
C ALA A 81 8.59 1.14 0.55
N ALA A 82 9.81 1.62 0.26
CA ALA A 82 10.25 1.83 -1.12
C ALA A 82 10.30 0.52 -1.90
N SER A 83 10.81 -0.54 -1.28
CA SER A 83 10.87 -1.88 -1.88
C SER A 83 9.47 -2.45 -2.13
N ALA A 84 8.55 -2.29 -1.17
CA ALA A 84 7.16 -2.73 -1.31
C ALA A 84 6.45 -2.02 -2.47
N ARG A 85 6.69 -0.72 -2.67
CA ARG A 85 6.13 0.01 -3.82
C ARG A 85 6.66 -0.49 -5.16
N GLY A 86 7.96 -0.77 -5.26
CA GLY A 86 8.54 -1.41 -6.45
C GLY A 86 7.93 -2.78 -6.73
N LEU A 87 7.79 -3.59 -5.69
CA LEU A 87 7.13 -4.89 -5.78
C LEU A 87 5.68 -4.75 -6.27
N LEU A 88 4.91 -3.77 -5.77
CA LEU A 88 3.54 -3.54 -6.22
C LEU A 88 3.47 -3.22 -7.72
N ILE A 89 4.39 -2.40 -8.24
CA ILE A 89 4.45 -2.10 -9.68
C ILE A 89 4.74 -3.37 -10.48
N PHE A 90 5.69 -4.18 -10.04
CA PHE A 90 5.99 -5.46 -10.68
C PHE A 90 4.78 -6.41 -10.67
N LEU A 91 4.13 -6.57 -9.50
CA LEU A 91 2.95 -7.42 -9.36
C LEU A 91 1.81 -6.95 -10.26
N GLU A 92 1.63 -5.64 -10.39
CA GLU A 92 0.64 -5.06 -11.31
C GLU A 92 0.95 -5.41 -12.77
N LYS A 93 2.21 -5.26 -13.20
CA LYS A 93 2.63 -5.65 -14.56
C LYS A 93 2.37 -7.13 -14.83
N MET A 94 2.76 -8.01 -13.90
CA MET A 94 2.53 -9.45 -14.02
C MET A 94 1.04 -9.80 -14.04
N ALA A 95 0.25 -9.19 -13.15
CA ALA A 95 -1.19 -9.43 -13.08
C ALA A 95 -1.88 -9.03 -14.38
N ARG A 96 -1.49 -7.88 -14.94
CA ARG A 96 -2.00 -7.40 -16.23
C ARG A 96 -1.61 -8.33 -17.37
N GLN A 97 -0.34 -8.75 -17.44
CA GLN A 97 0.11 -9.69 -18.46
C GLN A 97 -0.68 -11.00 -18.41
N PHE A 98 -0.84 -11.60 -17.22
CA PHE A 98 -1.62 -12.83 -17.08
C PHE A 98 -3.09 -12.63 -17.45
N ALA A 99 -3.68 -11.47 -17.13
CA ALA A 99 -5.03 -11.13 -17.55
C ALA A 99 -5.15 -10.97 -19.08
N GLU A 100 -4.17 -10.37 -19.74
CA GLU A 100 -4.12 -10.22 -21.20
C GLU A 100 -3.93 -11.56 -21.91
N GLU A 101 -3.07 -12.43 -21.38
CA GLU A 101 -2.74 -13.73 -21.98
C GLU A 101 -3.83 -14.79 -21.77
N HIS A 102 -4.49 -14.80 -20.61
CA HIS A 102 -5.42 -15.87 -20.25
C HIS A 102 -6.88 -15.41 -20.08
N GLY A 103 -7.12 -14.16 -19.69
CA GLY A 103 -8.45 -13.55 -19.65
C GLY A 103 -9.46 -14.19 -18.70
N THR A 104 -9.03 -14.98 -17.70
CA THR A 104 -9.96 -15.57 -16.74
C THR A 104 -10.48 -14.50 -15.77
N GLU A 105 -11.66 -14.74 -15.17
CA GLU A 105 -12.24 -13.83 -14.18
C GLU A 105 -11.26 -13.55 -13.03
N ASP A 106 -10.62 -14.60 -12.50
CA ASP A 106 -9.64 -14.43 -11.42
C ASP A 106 -8.42 -13.61 -11.86
N ASP A 107 -7.96 -13.76 -13.11
CA ASP A 107 -6.83 -12.98 -13.61
C ASP A 107 -7.19 -11.49 -13.74
N LEU A 108 -8.41 -11.20 -14.22
CA LEU A 108 -8.95 -9.84 -14.29
C LEU A 108 -9.12 -9.24 -12.89
N LEU A 109 -9.60 -10.03 -11.91
CA LEU A 109 -9.70 -9.59 -10.52
C LEU A 109 -8.32 -9.28 -9.92
N ARG A 110 -7.31 -10.14 -10.14
CA ARG A 110 -5.93 -9.90 -9.67
C ARG A 110 -5.31 -8.65 -10.33
N ALA A 111 -5.60 -8.41 -11.61
CA ALA A 111 -5.18 -7.20 -12.30
C ALA A 111 -5.87 -5.96 -11.71
N GLY A 112 -7.17 -6.01 -11.47
CA GLY A 112 -7.92 -4.93 -10.81
C GLY A 112 -7.44 -4.65 -9.38
N LEU A 113 -7.10 -5.70 -8.64
CA LEU A 113 -6.55 -5.62 -7.28
C LEU A 113 -5.21 -4.87 -7.26
N CYS A 114 -4.25 -5.28 -8.08
CA CYS A 114 -2.94 -4.62 -8.14
C CYS A 114 -3.06 -3.22 -8.74
N GLY A 115 -3.79 -3.08 -9.83
CA GLY A 115 -3.99 -1.83 -10.56
C GLY A 115 -4.63 -0.76 -9.69
N GLY A 116 -5.70 -1.09 -8.96
CA GLY A 116 -6.36 -0.15 -8.06
C GLY A 116 -5.41 0.39 -6.97
N LEU A 117 -4.64 -0.50 -6.32
CA LEU A 117 -3.71 -0.07 -5.27
C LEU A 117 -2.51 0.70 -5.83
N GLN A 118 -1.98 0.29 -6.99
CA GLN A 118 -0.87 0.96 -7.65
C GLN A 118 -1.25 2.37 -8.12
N GLN A 119 -2.44 2.53 -8.70
CA GLN A 119 -2.95 3.83 -9.14
C GLN A 119 -3.23 4.77 -7.96
N LEU A 120 -3.78 4.25 -6.86
CA LEU A 120 -3.90 5.01 -5.61
C LEU A 120 -2.54 5.58 -5.17
N GLN A 121 -1.50 4.75 -5.15
CA GLN A 121 -0.17 5.22 -4.80
C GLN A 121 0.36 6.24 -5.80
N HIS A 122 0.16 6.00 -7.10
CA HIS A 122 0.58 6.94 -8.13
C HIS A 122 -0.03 8.33 -7.89
N ILE A 123 -1.34 8.42 -7.63
CA ILE A 123 -2.00 9.69 -7.32
C ILE A 123 -1.38 10.35 -6.09
N MET A 124 -1.18 9.61 -5.00
CA MET A 124 -0.59 10.16 -3.77
C MET A 124 0.84 10.67 -3.98
N LEU A 125 1.58 10.06 -4.90
CA LEU A 125 2.97 10.39 -5.12
C LEU A 125 3.16 11.50 -6.16
N SER A 126 2.28 11.57 -7.15
CA SER A 126 2.28 12.58 -8.21
C SER A 126 1.69 13.92 -7.76
N ASN A 127 0.90 13.92 -6.68
CA ASN A 127 0.29 15.13 -6.14
C ASN A 127 1.01 15.70 -4.91
N GLY A 128 0.80 17.00 -4.68
CA GLY A 128 1.21 17.71 -3.47
C GLY A 128 0.33 17.40 -2.26
N ARG A 129 0.31 18.29 -1.27
CA ARG A 129 -0.48 18.13 -0.03
C ARG A 129 -2.00 18.11 -0.28
N LEU A 130 -2.44 18.78 -1.34
CA LEU A 130 -3.83 18.88 -1.73
C LEU A 130 -4.05 18.17 -3.06
N LEU A 131 -5.19 17.52 -3.18
CA LEU A 131 -5.66 16.84 -4.39
C LEU A 131 -6.63 17.77 -5.13
N ASP A 132 -6.49 17.83 -6.45
CA ASP A 132 -7.49 18.44 -7.32
C ASP A 132 -8.74 17.54 -7.44
N GLU A 133 -9.86 18.08 -7.93
CA GLU A 133 -11.12 17.33 -8.01
C GLU A 133 -11.00 16.03 -8.82
N ALA A 134 -10.21 16.05 -9.91
CA ALA A 134 -9.96 14.86 -10.72
C ALA A 134 -9.24 13.76 -9.92
N SER A 135 -8.22 14.12 -9.14
CA SER A 135 -7.50 13.16 -8.29
C SER A 135 -8.38 12.64 -7.15
N LYS A 136 -9.30 13.45 -6.60
CA LYS A 136 -10.23 12.99 -5.54
C LYS A 136 -11.14 11.88 -6.05
N VAL A 137 -11.80 12.12 -7.19
CA VAL A 137 -12.68 11.13 -7.83
C VAL A 137 -11.89 9.86 -8.20
N SER A 138 -10.69 10.04 -8.74
CA SER A 138 -9.80 8.92 -9.10
C SER A 138 -9.41 8.09 -7.87
N CYS A 139 -9.15 8.71 -6.72
CA CYS A 139 -8.86 7.98 -5.49
C CYS A 139 -10.02 7.07 -5.08
N GLU A 140 -11.24 7.59 -5.04
CA GLU A 140 -12.42 6.81 -4.67
C GLU A 140 -12.67 5.67 -5.66
N HIS A 141 -12.52 5.94 -6.96
CA HIS A 141 -12.64 4.94 -8.01
C HIS A 141 -11.64 3.79 -7.84
N TYR A 142 -10.34 4.09 -7.75
CA TYR A 142 -9.30 3.07 -7.65
C TYR A 142 -9.33 2.31 -6.33
N TYR A 143 -9.72 2.97 -5.24
CA TYR A 143 -9.99 2.29 -3.98
C TYR A 143 -11.15 1.30 -4.08
N THR A 144 -12.25 1.71 -4.72
CA THR A 144 -13.41 0.85 -4.92
C THR A 144 -13.05 -0.36 -5.79
N LEU A 145 -12.30 -0.16 -6.88
CA LEU A 145 -11.77 -1.25 -7.71
C LEU A 145 -10.91 -2.22 -6.89
N PHE A 146 -9.95 -1.69 -6.12
CA PHE A 146 -9.10 -2.49 -5.25
C PHE A 146 -9.92 -3.32 -4.24
N ARG A 147 -10.88 -2.70 -3.54
CA ARG A 147 -11.69 -3.37 -2.52
C ARG A 147 -12.65 -4.38 -3.11
N ALA A 148 -13.29 -4.07 -4.22
CA ALA A 148 -14.18 -4.99 -4.91
C ALA A 148 -13.41 -6.24 -5.35
N ALA A 149 -12.24 -6.06 -5.98
CA ALA A 149 -11.39 -7.17 -6.39
C ALA A 149 -10.92 -8.00 -5.19
N LEU A 150 -10.45 -7.35 -4.12
CA LEU A 150 -9.99 -8.03 -2.91
C LEU A 150 -11.09 -8.86 -2.25
N ASN A 151 -12.30 -8.31 -2.16
CA ASN A 151 -13.42 -9.01 -1.52
C ASN A 151 -13.86 -10.22 -2.36
N ASN A 152 -13.92 -10.11 -3.68
CA ASN A 152 -14.27 -11.25 -4.54
C ASN A 152 -13.23 -12.37 -4.45
N LEU A 153 -11.94 -12.04 -4.55
CA LEU A 153 -10.87 -13.02 -4.41
C LEU A 153 -10.83 -13.66 -3.01
N ALA A 154 -11.14 -12.90 -1.96
CA ALA A 154 -11.24 -13.42 -0.60
C ALA A 154 -12.40 -14.41 -0.44
N VAL A 155 -13.57 -14.11 -1.02
CA VAL A 155 -14.74 -15.02 -1.02
C VAL A 155 -14.43 -16.30 -1.78
N GLN A 156 -13.86 -16.20 -2.99
CA GLN A 156 -13.48 -17.38 -3.78
C GLN A 156 -12.45 -18.26 -3.04
N ALA A 157 -11.47 -17.64 -2.37
CA ALA A 157 -10.50 -18.36 -1.57
C ALA A 157 -11.16 -19.06 -0.36
N GLU A 158 -12.09 -18.38 0.32
CA GLU A 158 -12.87 -18.96 1.43
C GLU A 158 -13.70 -20.16 0.97
N GLU A 159 -14.43 -20.04 -0.14
CA GLU A 159 -15.20 -21.13 -0.76
C GLU A 159 -14.32 -22.33 -1.11
N SER A 160 -13.11 -22.05 -1.59
CA SER A 160 -12.08 -23.06 -1.91
C SER A 160 -11.32 -23.57 -0.69
N LYS A 161 -11.66 -23.11 0.53
CA LYS A 161 -10.99 -23.42 1.80
C LYS A 161 -9.48 -23.11 1.79
N GLN A 162 -9.11 -22.08 1.05
CA GLN A 162 -7.76 -21.57 0.98
C GLN A 162 -7.60 -20.36 1.89
N LEU A 163 -6.59 -20.40 2.77
CA LEU A 163 -6.23 -19.25 3.60
C LEU A 163 -5.41 -18.27 2.73
N ARG A 164 -6.12 -17.39 2.02
CA ARG A 164 -5.57 -16.32 1.17
C ARG A 164 -6.23 -14.98 1.54
N TYR A 165 -5.66 -13.88 1.04
CA TYR A 165 -6.25 -12.53 1.12
C TYR A 165 -6.65 -12.07 2.54
N HIS A 166 -5.67 -11.99 3.45
CA HIS A 166 -5.91 -11.58 4.83
C HIS A 166 -6.51 -10.17 4.95
N LEU A 167 -7.69 -10.08 5.56
CA LEU A 167 -8.33 -8.81 5.87
C LEU A 167 -7.81 -8.27 7.21
N ARG A 168 -6.86 -7.31 7.16
CA ARG A 168 -6.34 -6.64 8.36
C ARG A 168 -7.10 -5.34 8.67
N PRO A 169 -7.11 -4.88 9.94
CA PRO A 169 -7.61 -3.55 10.31
C PRO A 169 -6.99 -2.40 9.50
N LYS A 170 -5.77 -2.59 8.97
CA LYS A 170 -5.12 -1.59 8.12
C LYS A 170 -5.83 -1.38 6.78
N LEU A 171 -6.58 -2.34 6.26
CA LEU A 171 -7.43 -2.13 5.09
C LEU A 171 -8.61 -1.20 5.40
N HIS A 172 -9.19 -1.33 6.59
CA HIS A 172 -10.21 -0.40 7.06
C HIS A 172 -9.62 1.00 7.34
N HIS A 173 -8.37 1.09 7.77
CA HIS A 173 -7.69 2.38 7.84
C HIS A 173 -7.51 3.02 6.44
N LEU A 174 -7.18 2.23 5.42
CA LEU A 174 -7.12 2.72 4.03
C LEU A 174 -8.46 3.29 3.57
N GLU A 175 -9.58 2.65 3.95
CA GLU A 175 -10.93 3.15 3.68
C GLU A 175 -11.12 4.58 4.19
N HIS A 176 -10.82 4.83 5.47
CA HIS A 176 -10.92 6.16 6.06
C HIS A 176 -10.00 7.16 5.36
N LEU A 177 -8.80 6.77 4.98
CA LEU A 177 -7.88 7.66 4.28
C LEU A 177 -8.41 8.06 2.90
N VAL A 178 -9.09 7.16 2.18
CA VAL A 178 -9.68 7.50 0.90
C VAL A 178 -10.98 8.28 1.09
N LEU A 179 -11.94 7.73 1.83
CA LEU A 179 -13.30 8.26 1.91
C LEU A 179 -13.40 9.52 2.77
N ASP A 180 -12.55 9.68 3.79
CA ASP A 180 -12.57 10.85 4.68
C ASP A 180 -11.51 11.88 4.29
N HIS A 181 -10.29 11.46 3.94
CA HIS A 181 -9.22 12.41 3.63
C HIS A 181 -9.16 12.79 2.15
N CYS A 182 -9.06 11.83 1.23
CA CYS A 182 -8.98 12.15 -0.20
C CYS A 182 -10.23 12.89 -0.68
N ARG A 183 -11.42 12.50 -0.22
CA ARG A 183 -12.69 13.20 -0.55
C ARG A 183 -12.70 14.67 -0.12
N GLN A 184 -12.01 15.02 0.97
CA GLN A 184 -11.81 16.40 1.41
C GLN A 184 -10.69 17.14 0.65
N GLY A 185 -10.09 16.50 -0.37
CA GLY A 185 -8.97 17.03 -1.12
C GLY A 185 -7.64 16.96 -0.41
N ARG A 186 -7.50 16.11 0.62
CA ARG A 186 -6.26 15.97 1.39
C ARG A 186 -5.50 14.75 0.90
N ASN A 187 -4.25 14.94 0.50
CA ASN A 187 -3.38 13.83 0.15
C ASN A 187 -2.90 13.13 1.44
N TYR A 188 -3.35 11.90 1.65
CA TYR A 188 -3.06 11.18 2.87
C TYR A 188 -1.57 10.88 3.07
N ARG A 189 -0.74 10.91 2.02
CA ARG A 189 0.73 10.79 2.15
C ARG A 189 1.30 11.83 3.11
N TYR A 190 0.71 13.02 3.14
CA TYR A 190 1.16 14.14 3.97
C TYR A 190 0.37 14.30 5.26
N THR A 191 -0.78 13.64 5.39
CA THR A 191 -1.64 13.72 6.58
C THR A 191 -1.71 12.43 7.39
N SER A 192 -1.09 11.35 6.93
CA SER A 192 -1.02 10.03 7.61
C SER A 192 0.08 9.93 8.66
N CYS A 193 0.78 11.04 8.95
CA CYS A 193 1.75 11.13 10.05
C CYS A 193 1.11 10.93 11.43
N TYR A 194 -0.20 10.69 11.51
CA TYR A 194 -0.90 10.21 12.69
C TYR A 194 -0.48 8.77 13.01
N LEU A 195 0.75 8.66 13.54
CA LEU A 195 1.50 7.46 13.93
C LEU A 195 0.82 6.58 15.01
N GLY A 196 -0.47 6.77 15.28
CA GLY A 196 -1.21 5.94 16.22
C GLY A 196 -2.64 5.76 15.74
N GLU A 197 -2.99 4.52 15.43
CA GLU A 197 -4.37 4.04 15.53
C GLU A 197 -4.96 4.43 16.91
N ASP A 198 -4.11 4.42 17.94
CA ASP A 198 -4.41 4.92 19.28
C ASP A 198 -4.76 6.40 19.33
N MET A 199 -4.15 7.24 18.47
CA MET A 199 -4.43 8.66 18.43
C MET A 199 -5.76 8.94 17.73
N VAL A 200 -6.10 8.20 16.68
CA VAL A 200 -7.45 8.26 16.07
C VAL A 200 -8.51 7.82 17.08
N ARG A 201 -8.26 6.73 17.82
CA ARG A 201 -9.17 6.26 18.89
C ARG A 201 -9.26 7.25 20.06
N LEU A 202 -8.16 7.91 20.42
CA LEU A 202 -8.14 8.95 21.45
C LEU A 202 -8.92 10.19 20.98
N MET A 203 -8.69 10.65 19.75
CA MET A 203 -9.39 11.80 19.17
C MET A 203 -10.89 11.53 19.03
N LYS A 204 -11.31 10.32 18.63
CA LYS A 204 -12.73 9.92 18.63
C LYS A 204 -13.34 9.96 20.03
N ARG A 205 -12.63 9.48 21.06
CA ARG A 205 -13.09 9.56 22.47
C ARG A 205 -13.18 10.99 22.99
N ILE A 206 -12.24 11.85 22.60
CA ILE A 206 -12.24 13.28 22.95
C ILE A 206 -13.41 13.98 22.26
N ALA A 207 -13.62 13.73 20.97
CA ALA A 207 -14.73 14.30 20.21
C ALA A 207 -16.11 13.93 20.78
N LEU A 208 -16.26 12.71 21.32
CA LEU A 208 -17.50 12.26 21.98
C LEU A 208 -17.77 12.94 23.33
N LYS A 209 -16.74 13.50 23.99
CA LYS A 209 -16.84 14.07 25.35
C LYS A 209 -16.77 15.59 25.38
N LEU A 210 -16.46 16.24 24.25
CA LEU A 210 -16.24 17.67 24.18
C LEU A 210 -17.28 18.38 23.32
N HIS A 211 -17.52 19.64 23.64
CA HIS A 211 -18.32 20.52 22.81
C HIS A 211 -17.64 20.71 21.43
N PRO A 212 -18.36 20.65 20.30
CA PRO A 212 -17.78 20.72 18.95
C PRO A 212 -16.88 21.94 18.72
N LEU A 213 -17.24 23.09 19.30
CA LEU A 213 -16.48 24.35 19.18
C LEU A 213 -15.06 24.30 19.76
N VAL A 214 -14.79 23.40 20.72
CA VAL A 214 -13.47 23.30 21.37
C VAL A 214 -12.69 22.04 20.98
N CYS A 215 -13.31 21.17 20.19
CA CYS A 215 -12.73 19.88 19.79
C CYS A 215 -11.43 20.07 18.98
N GLY A 216 -11.41 21.03 18.06
CA GLY A 216 -10.22 21.33 17.24
C GLY A 216 -9.02 21.79 18.06
N THR A 217 -9.22 22.73 18.98
CA THR A 217 -8.15 23.24 19.86
C THR A 217 -7.62 22.15 20.79
N ARG A 218 -8.51 21.35 21.38
CA ARG A 218 -8.10 20.24 22.27
C ARG A 218 -7.40 19.11 21.53
N ALA A 219 -7.77 18.83 20.29
CA ALA A 219 -7.03 17.88 19.46
C ALA A 219 -5.57 18.34 19.29
N ILE A 220 -5.34 19.61 18.96
CA ILE A 220 -3.99 20.20 18.80
C ILE A 220 -3.21 20.14 20.12
N ASP A 221 -3.81 20.47 21.26
CA ASP A 221 -3.17 20.39 22.57
C ASP A 221 -2.67 18.96 22.85
N HIS A 222 -3.52 17.96 22.60
CA HIS A 222 -3.17 16.56 22.80
C HIS A 222 -2.11 16.06 21.79
N TYR A 223 -2.14 16.53 20.55
CA TYR A 223 -1.09 16.25 19.57
C TYR A 223 0.25 16.84 19.99
N THR A 224 0.25 18.09 20.46
CA THR A 224 1.44 18.78 20.93
C THR A 224 2.05 18.05 22.12
N LEU A 225 1.22 17.67 23.11
CA LEU A 225 1.67 16.88 24.25
C LEU A 225 2.23 15.52 23.83
N HIS A 226 1.56 14.80 22.91
CA HIS A 226 2.03 13.50 22.46
C HIS A 226 3.37 13.58 21.73
N VAL A 227 3.56 14.59 20.86
CA VAL A 227 4.85 14.84 20.19
C VAL A 227 5.94 15.18 21.21
N CYS A 228 5.66 16.07 22.16
CA CYS A 228 6.61 16.43 23.22
C CYS A 228 7.02 15.21 24.07
N LEU A 229 6.05 14.39 24.49
CA LEU A 229 6.31 13.20 25.30
C LEU A 229 7.10 12.13 24.52
N LYS A 230 6.83 11.97 23.22
CA LYS A 230 7.59 11.07 22.36
C LYS A 230 9.03 11.55 22.14
N TRP A 231 9.24 12.85 21.90
CA TRP A 231 10.59 13.43 21.81
C TRP A 231 11.36 13.39 23.12
N ALA A 232 10.66 13.44 24.25
CA ALA A 232 11.26 13.26 25.57
C ALA A 232 11.58 11.78 25.91
N GLY A 233 11.24 10.82 25.04
CA GLY A 233 11.42 9.39 25.30
C GLY A 233 10.52 8.84 26.42
N LEU A 234 9.41 9.52 26.72
CA LEU A 234 8.44 9.14 27.76
C LEU A 234 7.26 8.34 27.20
N LEU A 235 7.22 8.17 25.88
CA LEU A 235 6.29 7.30 25.16
C LEU A 235 7.11 6.48 24.18
N ASP A 236 6.90 5.16 24.21
CA ASP A 236 7.54 4.19 23.31
C ASP A 236 7.12 4.37 21.83
#